data_AF-A0A1A8SAW0-F1
#
_entry.id   AF-A0A1A8SAW0-F1
#
_cell.length_a   1.000
_cell.length_b   1.000
_cell.length_c   1.000
_cell.angle_alpha   90.00
_cell.angle_beta   90.00
_cell.angle_gamma   90.00
#
_symmetry.space_group_name_H-M   'P 1'
#
loop_
_entity.id
_entity.type
_entity.pdbx_description
1 polymer ?
#
loop_
_entity_poly.entity_id
_entity_poly.type
_entity_poly.pdbx_seq_one_letter_code
_entity_poly.pdbx_strand_id
1 'polypeptide(L)'
;FRRRKILRGHGIRSRRCRVCTGCLVEEDCSKCVNCLDKPKYGGPNTKRQCCIFKKCERIEKRKFNRTFKPLKIWARQYSGSTSGNESALGTREPDEGLA
;
A
#
# COMPACT_ATOMS: atom_id res chain seq x y z
N PHE A 1 -9.35 -8.74 -23.99
CA PHE A 1 -8.51 -8.52 -22.80
C PHE A 1 -8.69 -9.64 -21.77
N ARG A 2 -7.95 -10.76 -21.91
CA ARG A 2 -8.09 -11.90 -21.00
C ARG A 2 -7.38 -11.61 -19.67
N ARG A 3 -8.17 -11.39 -18.60
CA ARG A 3 -7.66 -11.38 -17.22
C ARG A 3 -7.19 -12.80 -16.89
N ARG A 4 -5.88 -13.03 -16.90
CA ARG A 4 -5.29 -14.28 -16.42
C ARG A 4 -5.64 -14.43 -14.93
N LYS A 5 -6.38 -15.48 -14.58
CA LYS A 5 -6.51 -15.96 -13.20
C LYS A 5 -5.13 -16.47 -12.78
N ILE A 6 -4.49 -15.82 -11.81
CA ILE A 6 -3.16 -16.21 -11.33
C ILE A 6 -3.34 -17.22 -10.19
N LEU A 7 -2.83 -18.42 -10.43
CA LEU A 7 -2.72 -19.52 -9.47
C LEU A 7 -1.82 -19.11 -8.29
N ARG A 8 -2.12 -19.74 -7.15
CA ARG A 8 -1.63 -19.51 -5.79
C ARG A 8 -0.09 -19.47 -5.68
N GLY A 9 0.45 -18.59 -4.81
CA GLY A 9 1.79 -18.78 -4.21
C GLY A 9 2.68 -17.55 -4.02
N HIS A 10 2.63 -16.56 -4.91
CA HIS A 10 3.53 -15.39 -4.83
C HIS A 10 2.77 -14.08 -5.06
N GLY A 11 2.82 -13.17 -4.08
CA GLY A 11 2.19 -11.85 -4.19
C GLY A 11 2.75 -11.07 -5.39
N ILE A 12 1.86 -10.41 -6.14
CA ILE A 12 2.24 -9.62 -7.31
C ILE A 12 3.24 -8.53 -6.88
N ARG A 13 4.47 -8.59 -7.42
CA ARG A 13 5.50 -7.57 -7.16
C ARG A 13 5.03 -6.22 -7.71
N SER A 14 5.09 -5.20 -6.87
CA SER A 14 4.63 -3.85 -7.23
C SER A 14 5.59 -3.19 -8.22
N ARG A 15 5.06 -2.55 -9.27
CA ARG A 15 5.85 -1.75 -10.22
C ARG A 15 6.17 -0.36 -9.64
N ARG A 16 7.37 0.15 -9.93
CA ARG A 16 7.78 1.53 -9.61
C ARG A 16 6.93 2.55 -10.36
N CYS A 17 6.79 3.76 -9.82
CA CYS A 17 5.95 4.81 -10.42
C CYS A 17 6.62 5.58 -11.56
N ARG A 18 7.96 5.63 -11.61
CA ARG A 18 8.75 6.36 -12.63
C ARG A 18 8.61 7.89 -12.62
N VAL A 19 7.93 8.46 -11.62
CA VAL A 19 7.67 9.91 -11.53
C VAL A 19 8.09 10.55 -10.21
N CYS A 20 8.35 9.76 -9.16
CA CYS A 20 8.80 10.31 -7.87
C CYS A 20 10.30 10.58 -7.88
N THR A 21 10.77 11.40 -6.94
CA THR A 21 12.19 11.78 -6.78
C THR A 21 13.14 10.58 -6.89
N GLY A 22 12.90 9.51 -6.11
CA GLY A 22 13.76 8.33 -6.17
C GLY A 22 13.60 7.44 -7.41
N CYS A 23 12.57 7.63 -8.24
CA CYS A 23 12.54 6.99 -9.56
C CYS A 23 13.24 7.81 -10.64
N LEU A 24 13.34 9.14 -10.46
CA LEU A 24 14.01 10.04 -11.40
C LEU A 24 15.54 10.00 -11.27
N VAL A 25 16.06 9.54 -10.14
CA VAL A 25 17.49 9.31 -9.96
C VAL A 25 17.96 8.16 -10.85
N GLU A 26 18.86 8.45 -11.79
CA GLU A 26 19.39 7.48 -12.76
C GLU A 26 20.47 6.59 -12.15
N GLU A 27 21.40 7.16 -11.39
CA GLU A 27 22.57 6.45 -10.88
C GLU A 27 22.51 6.11 -9.39
N ASP A 28 23.18 5.01 -9.01
CA ASP A 28 23.35 4.65 -7.60
C ASP A 28 24.42 5.56 -6.97
N CYS A 29 24.17 6.07 -5.75
CA CYS A 29 25.08 7.01 -5.09
C CYS A 29 26.45 6.45 -4.66
N SER A 30 26.66 5.13 -4.81
CA SER A 30 27.84 4.34 -4.38
C SER A 30 28.29 4.46 -2.91
N LYS A 31 27.69 5.34 -2.10
CA LYS A 31 28.12 5.64 -0.72
C LYS A 31 27.17 5.11 0.35
N CYS A 32 25.89 4.93 0.04
CA CYS A 32 24.93 4.47 1.04
C CYS A 32 25.10 2.98 1.37
N VAL A 33 24.67 2.56 2.56
CA VAL A 33 24.74 1.17 3.03
C VAL A 33 24.15 0.13 2.07
N ASN A 34 23.10 0.49 1.32
CA ASN A 34 22.48 -0.40 0.34
C ASN A 34 23.26 -0.46 -0.98
N CYS A 35 24.00 0.59 -1.31
CA CYS A 35 24.92 0.58 -2.45
C CYS A 35 26.15 -0.25 -2.10
N LEU A 36 26.75 -0.02 -0.93
CA LEU A 36 27.91 -0.79 -0.45
C LEU A 36 27.64 -2.29 -0.29
N ASP A 37 26.37 -2.71 -0.22
CA ASP A 37 25.99 -4.13 -0.23
C ASP A 37 25.97 -4.78 -1.62
N LYS A 38 25.93 -4.01 -2.72
CA LYS A 38 25.78 -4.56 -4.08
C LYS A 38 27.08 -5.21 -4.57
N PRO A 39 27.02 -6.35 -5.30
CA PRO A 39 28.20 -6.98 -5.89
C PRO A 39 29.03 -6.05 -6.77
N LYS A 40 28.39 -5.20 -7.58
CA LYS A 40 29.08 -4.23 -8.45
C LYS A 40 29.89 -3.16 -7.71
N TYR A 41 29.70 -3.04 -6.40
CA TYR A 41 30.46 -2.15 -5.51
C TYR A 41 31.27 -2.93 -4.46
N GLY A 42 31.53 -4.23 -4.69
CA GLY A 42 32.32 -5.09 -3.80
C GLY A 42 31.57 -5.60 -2.56
N GLY A 43 30.25 -5.39 -2.48
CA GLY A 43 29.45 -5.74 -1.32
C GLY A 43 29.04 -7.22 -1.21
N PRO A 44 28.64 -7.68 -0.01
CA PRO A 44 28.31 -9.09 0.26
C PRO A 44 26.94 -9.55 -0.28
N ASN A 45 26.13 -8.67 -0.86
CA ASN A 45 24.83 -8.96 -1.48
C ASN A 45 23.79 -9.59 -0.54
N THR A 46 23.79 -9.15 0.72
CA THR A 46 22.94 -9.66 1.81
C THR A 46 21.62 -8.89 1.93
N LYS A 47 21.64 -7.57 1.73
CA LYS A 47 20.47 -6.70 1.89
C LYS A 47 19.62 -6.67 0.63
N ARG A 48 20.25 -6.69 -0.54
CA ARG A 48 19.56 -6.73 -1.86
C ARG A 48 18.51 -5.62 -2.03
N GLN A 49 18.80 -4.42 -1.50
CA GLN A 49 17.93 -3.25 -1.59
C GLN A 49 18.40 -2.27 -2.69
N CYS A 50 17.52 -1.34 -3.08
CA CYS A 50 17.93 -0.22 -3.93
C CYS A 50 18.72 0.82 -3.12
N CYS A 51 19.48 1.67 -3.81
CA CYS A 51 20.03 2.90 -3.24
C CYS A 51 18.96 3.66 -2.42
N ILE A 52 19.36 4.24 -1.28
CA ILE A 52 18.44 4.98 -0.41
C ILE A 52 17.79 6.17 -1.13
N PHE A 53 18.53 6.83 -2.01
CA PHE A 53 18.04 7.93 -2.84
C PHE A 53 17.18 7.47 -4.01
N LYS A 54 17.18 6.16 -4.32
CA LYS A 54 16.38 5.57 -5.40
C LYS A 54 15.12 4.87 -4.90
N LYS A 55 14.67 5.15 -3.67
CA LYS A 55 13.44 4.55 -3.11
C LYS A 55 12.22 5.11 -3.83
N CYS A 56 11.31 4.23 -4.23
CA CYS A 56 10.07 4.65 -4.89
C CYS A 56 8.96 4.85 -3.87
N GLU A 57 8.37 6.03 -3.82
CA GLU A 57 7.27 6.36 -2.91
C GLU A 57 6.08 5.42 -3.01
N ARG A 58 5.69 5.01 -4.23
CA ARG A 58 4.60 4.05 -4.44
C ARG A 58 4.90 2.69 -3.79
N ILE A 59 6.15 2.26 -3.82
CA ILE A 59 6.59 1.00 -3.21
C ILE A 59 6.65 1.13 -1.69
N GLU A 60 7.20 2.24 -1.18
CA GLU A 60 7.27 2.52 0.26
C GLU A 60 5.86 2.61 0.87
N LYS A 61 4.91 3.32 0.23
CA LYS A 61 3.50 3.38 0.67
C LYS A 61 2.87 1.99 0.76
N ARG A 62 3.07 1.13 -0.24
CA ARG A 62 2.58 -0.26 -0.20
C ARG A 62 3.25 -1.10 0.87
N LYS A 63 4.55 -0.90 1.10
CA LYS A 63 5.29 -1.58 2.18
C LYS A 63 4.73 -1.17 3.53
N PHE A 64 4.55 0.13 3.76
CA PHE A 64 3.94 0.68 4.97
C PHE A 64 2.55 0.09 5.21
N ASN A 65 1.66 0.12 4.21
CA ASN A 65 0.30 -0.43 4.34
C ASN A 65 0.27 -1.93 4.66
N ARG A 66 1.30 -2.69 4.27
CA ARG A 66 1.40 -4.12 4.59
C ARG A 66 1.96 -4.36 6.00
N THR A 67 2.93 -3.55 6.41
CA THR A 67 3.62 -3.68 7.70
C THR A 67 2.77 -3.10 8.84
N PHE A 68 2.16 -1.95 8.64
CA PHE A 68 1.39 -1.20 9.63
C PHE A 68 -0.11 -1.36 9.41
N LYS A 69 -0.59 -2.57 9.10
CA LYS A 69 -2.05 -2.79 9.01
C LYS A 69 -2.68 -2.26 10.30
N PRO A 70 -3.56 -1.23 10.26
CA PRO A 70 -4.28 -0.83 11.46
C PRO A 70 -5.07 -2.05 11.94
N LEU A 71 -5.21 -2.20 13.26
CA LEU A 71 -5.97 -3.22 13.97
C LEU A 71 -7.48 -3.22 13.63
N LYS A 72 -7.88 -3.07 12.36
CA LYS A 72 -9.26 -3.25 11.87
C LYS A 72 -9.65 -4.73 11.80
N ILE A 73 -9.19 -5.53 12.76
CA ILE A 73 -9.64 -6.91 12.97
C ILE A 73 -11.03 -6.92 13.64
N TRP A 74 -11.43 -5.82 14.30
CA TRP A 74 -12.73 -5.71 14.98
C TRP A 74 -13.94 -5.45 14.06
N ALA A 75 -13.75 -4.89 12.86
CA ALA A 75 -14.89 -4.50 12.00
C ALA A 75 -15.56 -5.68 11.25
N ARG A 76 -15.31 -6.92 11.68
CA ARG A 76 -15.86 -8.14 11.05
C ARG A 76 -16.93 -8.85 11.87
N GLN A 77 -17.27 -8.35 13.06
CA GLN A 77 -18.25 -8.97 13.95
C GLN A 77 -19.67 -8.38 13.89
N TYR A 78 -19.92 -7.28 13.18
CA TYR A 78 -21.27 -6.69 13.07
C TYR A 78 -21.71 -6.47 11.62
N SER A 79 -21.61 -7.51 10.80
CA SER A 79 -22.42 -7.63 9.59
C SER A 79 -23.29 -8.86 9.77
N GLY A 80 -24.24 -8.72 10.70
CA GLY A 80 -25.38 -9.61 10.83
C GLY A 80 -26.26 -9.46 9.59
N SER A 81 -26.65 -10.61 9.05
CA SER A 81 -27.60 -10.76 7.97
C SER A 81 -28.92 -10.09 8.32
N THR A 82 -29.38 -9.14 7.48
CA THR A 82 -30.81 -8.83 7.39
C THR A 82 -31.21 -8.85 5.91
N SER A 83 -31.69 -10.02 5.49
CA SER A 83 -32.63 -10.13 4.39
C SER A 83 -34.01 -9.83 4.96
N GLY A 84 -34.57 -8.66 4.64
CA GLY A 84 -35.92 -8.25 5.02
C GLY A 84 -36.34 -7.06 4.17
N ASN A 85 -37.29 -7.29 3.27
CA ASN A 85 -37.93 -6.27 2.47
C ASN A 85 -38.97 -5.57 3.36
N GLU A 86 -38.84 -4.28 3.64
CA GLU A 86 -39.99 -3.47 4.07
C GLU A 86 -39.75 -1.97 3.87
N SER A 87 -40.85 -1.29 3.62
CA SER A 87 -41.05 0.01 3.00
C SER A 87 -40.89 1.18 3.97
N ALA A 88 -40.55 2.35 3.40
CA ALA A 88 -40.94 3.71 3.80
C ALA A 88 -41.12 4.06 5.30
N LEU A 89 -40.33 5.03 5.81
CA LEU A 89 -40.89 6.23 6.47
C LEU A 89 -39.83 7.28 6.87
N GLY A 90 -40.01 8.51 6.40
CA GLY A 90 -39.98 9.73 7.22
C GLY A 90 -38.63 10.30 7.70
N THR A 91 -38.14 11.31 6.99
CA THR A 91 -37.31 12.40 7.57
C THR A 91 -38.10 13.10 8.68
N ARG A 92 -37.50 13.26 9.86
CA ARG A 92 -37.97 14.20 10.88
C ARG A 92 -36.93 15.31 11.03
N GLU A 93 -37.36 16.51 10.65
CA GLU A 93 -36.70 17.81 10.86
C GLU A 93 -36.45 18.05 12.36
N PRO A 94 -35.28 18.57 12.77
CA PRO A 94 -35.14 19.19 14.08
C PRO A 94 -35.66 20.64 14.05
N ASP A 95 -36.67 20.88 14.88
CA ASP A 95 -37.27 22.18 15.16
C ASP A 95 -36.26 23.11 15.85
N GLU A 96 -35.87 24.21 15.19
CA GLU A 96 -35.09 25.30 15.79
C GLU A 96 -36.06 26.28 16.46
N GLY A 97 -36.26 26.11 17.77
CA GLY A 97 -36.94 27.09 18.61
C GLY A 97 -35.99 28.16 19.11
N LEU A 98 -36.14 29.40 18.62
CA LEU A 98 -35.77 30.62 19.37
C LEU A 98 -36.56 31.84 18.86
N ALA A 99 -37.11 32.59 19.84
CA ALA A 99 -37.90 33.83 19.81
C ALA A 99 -39.43 33.70 19.68
#